data_AF-A0A7W0T1N7-F1
#
_entry.id   AF-A0A7W0T1N7-F1
#
_cell.length_a   1.000
_cell.length_b   1.000
_cell.length_c   1.000
_cell.angle_alpha   90.00
_cell.angle_beta   90.00
_cell.angle_gamma   90.00
#
_symmetry.space_group_name_H-M   'P 1'
#
loop_
_entity.id
_entity.type
_entity.pdbx_description
1 polymer ?
#
loop_
_entity_poly.entity_id
_entity_poly.type
_entity_poly.pdbx_seq_one_letter_code
_entity_poly.pdbx_strand_id
1 'polypeptide(L)' 'VIAGKSFGFLPIMLEGMSSVATAGLSTGITPEISSPGKILLCIGMYVGRLGPLTAVYALQRRQVTARYRFAEAPVRIG' A
#
# COMPACT_ATOMS: atom_id res chain seq x y z
N VAL A 1 12.45 -10.55 13.29
CA VAL A 1 13.60 -10.39 12.35
C VAL A 1 14.61 -9.33 12.79
N ILE A 2 14.36 -8.43 13.75
CA ILE A 2 15.45 -7.58 14.29
C ILE A 2 15.24 -7.34 15.80
N ALA A 3 16.02 -8.05 16.61
CA ALA A 3 16.27 -7.92 18.07
C ALA A 3 15.06 -7.77 19.03
N GLY A 4 14.75 -8.82 19.80
CA GLY A 4 14.17 -8.64 21.14
C GLY A 4 13.20 -9.71 21.66
N LYS A 5 12.27 -10.22 20.82
CA LYS A 5 11.18 -11.10 21.31
C LYS A 5 10.64 -12.00 20.19
N SER A 6 10.51 -13.30 20.47
CA SER A 6 9.97 -14.28 19.52
C SER A 6 8.45 -14.29 19.61
N PHE A 7 7.77 -13.60 18.70
CA PHE A 7 6.32 -13.68 18.56
C PHE A 7 5.95 -14.77 17.56
N GLY A 8 4.74 -15.33 17.69
CA GLY A 8 4.23 -16.29 16.72
C GLY A 8 4.19 -15.71 15.30
N PHE A 9 4.30 -16.59 14.29
CA PHE A 9 4.30 -16.19 12.88
C PHE A 9 3.02 -15.45 12.46
N LEU A 10 1.86 -15.98 12.86
CA LEU A 10 0.54 -15.45 12.51
C LEU A 10 0.33 -13.99 12.96
N PRO A 11 0.59 -13.61 14.24
CA PRO A 11 0.37 -12.24 14.68
C PRO A 11 1.40 -11.27 14.06
N ILE A 12 2.63 -11.70 13.73
CA ILE A 12 3.58 -10.89 12.95
C ILE A 12 3.08 -10.63 11.52
N MET A 13 2.59 -11.67 10.82
CA MET A 13 2.04 -11.49 9.47
C MET A 13 0.82 -10.56 9.49
N LEU A 14 -0.05 -10.70 10.48
CA LEU A 14 -1.24 -9.86 10.64
C LEU A 14 -0.85 -8.38 10.79
N GLU A 15 0.09 -8.06 11.69
CA GLU A 15 0.59 -6.69 11.87
C GLU A 15 1.21 -6.14 10.58
N GLY A 16 2.02 -6.95 9.90
CA GLY A 16 2.63 -6.58 8.62
C GLY A 16 1.59 -6.24 7.54
N MET A 17 0.63 -7.13 7.31
CA MET A 17 -0.42 -6.89 6.31
C MET A 17 -1.34 -5.71 6.70
N SER A 18 -1.68 -5.57 7.97
CA SER A 18 -2.51 -4.46 8.47
C SER A 18 -1.86 -3.09 8.24
N SER A 19 -0.53 -3.00 8.42
CA SER A 19 0.22 -1.78 8.13
C SER A 19 0.12 -1.36 6.67
N VAL A 20 0.23 -2.29 5.72
CA VAL A 20 0.14 -2.02 4.27
C VAL A 20 -1.29 -1.70 3.85
N ALA A 21 -2.28 -2.41 4.40
CA ALA A 21 -3.68 -2.18 4.09
C ALA A 21 -4.25 -0.92 4.77
N THR A 22 -3.51 -0.28 5.69
CA THR A 22 -4.03 0.75 6.61
C THR A 22 -5.32 0.32 7.31
N ALA A 23 -5.44 -0.98 7.62
CA ALA A 23 -6.67 -1.57 8.15
C ALA A 23 -6.90 -1.23 9.63
N GLY A 24 -5.87 -0.75 10.34
CA GLY A 24 -5.95 -0.34 11.75
C GLY A 24 -6.13 -1.48 12.74
N LEU A 25 -6.08 -2.73 12.28
CA LEU A 25 -6.19 -3.94 13.09
C LEU A 25 -4.83 -4.28 13.70
N SER A 26 -4.82 -4.58 14.99
CA SER A 26 -3.63 -5.03 15.71
C SER A 26 -3.96 -6.19 16.62
N THR A 27 -3.03 -7.13 16.73
CA THR A 27 -3.08 -8.22 17.72
C THR A 27 -2.56 -7.78 19.10
N GLY A 28 -2.29 -6.48 19.28
CA GLY A 28 -1.80 -5.89 20.54
C GLY A 28 -0.28 -5.96 20.74
N ILE A 29 0.45 -6.46 19.74
CA ILE A 29 1.91 -6.67 19.78
C ILE A 29 2.73 -5.47 19.30
N THR A 30 2.10 -4.50 18.63
CA THR A 30 2.74 -3.28 18.14
C THR A 30 3.56 -2.51 19.20
N PRO A 31 3.11 -2.35 20.47
CA PRO A 31 3.92 -1.69 21.49
C PRO A 31 5.14 -2.51 21.92
N GLU A 32 5.06 -3.84 21.87
CA GLU A 32 6.12 -4.78 22.27
C GLU A 32 7.14 -5.09 21.16
N ILE A 33 6.89 -4.63 19.94
CA ILE A 33 7.82 -4.74 18.82
C ILE A 33 9.06 -3.86 19.07
N SER A 34 10.22 -4.32 18.60
CA SER A 34 11.48 -3.61 18.70
C SER A 34 11.46 -2.27 17.95
N SER A 35 12.25 -1.29 18.39
CA SER A 35 12.37 0.02 17.74
C SER A 35 12.55 -0.05 16.20
N PRO A 36 13.43 -0.90 15.63
CA PRO A 36 13.53 -1.02 14.18
C PRO A 36 12.28 -1.67 13.52
N GLY A 37 11.58 -2.57 14.20
CA GLY A 37 10.34 -3.16 13.70
C GLY A 37 9.19 -2.16 13.64
N LYS A 38 9.10 -1.25 14.62
CA LYS A 38 8.14 -0.14 14.62
C LYS A 38 8.36 0.81 13.44
N ILE A 39 9.62 1.12 13.13
CA ILE A 39 9.97 1.95 11.96
C ILE A 39 9.50 1.29 10.66
N LEU A 40 9.70 -0.02 10.50
CA LEU A 40 9.20 -0.76 9.33
C LEU A 40 7.68 -0.68 9.19
N LEU A 41 6.93 -0.84 10.29
CA LEU A 41 5.47 -0.72 10.29
C LEU A 41 5.02 0.70 9.94
N CYS A 42 5.70 1.73 10.45
CA CYS A 42 5.42 3.13 10.08
C CYS A 42 5.62 3.38 8.59
N ILE A 43 6.69 2.84 7.99
CA ILE A 43 6.92 2.93 6.54
C ILE A 43 5.81 2.19 5.79
N GLY A 44 5.42 1.00 6.24
CA GLY A 44 4.31 0.23 5.67
C GLY A 44 2.99 1.02 5.65
N MET A 45 2.66 1.67 6.77
CA MET A 45 1.48 2.54 6.87
C MET A 45 1.56 3.76 5.95
N TYR A 46 2.73 4.37 5.83
CA TYR A 46 2.92 5.52 4.94
C TYR A 46 2.74 5.14 3.48
N VAL A 47 3.30 4.00 3.06
CA VAL A 47 3.13 3.46 1.69
C VAL A 47 1.68 3.05 1.44
N GLY A 48 1.05 2.37 2.39
CA GLY A 48 -0.37 2.00 2.32
C GLY A 48 -1.29 3.22 2.19
N ARG A 49 -0.95 4.32 2.88
CA ARG A 49 -1.72 5.57 2.82
C ARG A 49 -1.45 6.41 1.57
N LEU A 50 -0.22 6.46 1.07
CA LEU A 50 0.10 6.98 -0.27
C LEU A 50 -0.72 6.23 -1.32
N GLY A 51 -0.89 4.93 -1.09
CA GLY A 51 -1.91 4.11 -1.71
C GLY A 51 -1.74 3.91 -3.21
N PRO A 52 -2.67 3.16 -3.82
CA PRO A 52 -2.62 2.85 -5.24
C PRO A 52 -2.81 4.09 -6.11
N LEU A 53 -3.56 5.11 -5.66
CA LEU A 53 -3.80 6.31 -6.45
C LEU A 53 -2.52 7.10 -6.73
N THR A 54 -1.66 7.28 -5.73
CA THR A 54 -0.37 7.97 -5.94
C THR A 54 0.56 7.14 -6.81
N ALA A 55 0.56 5.80 -6.64
CA ALA A 55 1.34 4.91 -7.50
C ALA A 55 0.87 4.97 -8.96
N VAL A 56 -0.45 4.93 -9.19
CA VAL A 56 -1.04 5.10 -10.53
C VAL A 56 -0.65 6.46 -11.10
N TYR A 57 -0.76 7.54 -10.33
CA TYR A 57 -0.43 8.88 -10.78
C TYR A 57 1.06 9.06 -11.09
N ALA A 58 1.96 8.48 -10.29
CA ALA A 58 3.40 8.50 -10.52
C ALA A 58 3.80 7.68 -11.76
N LEU A 59 3.10 6.57 -12.01
CA LEU A 59 3.29 5.74 -13.20
C LEU A 59 2.61 6.34 -14.44
N GLN A 60 1.61 7.19 -14.24
CA GLN A 60 0.86 7.83 -15.31
C GLN A 60 1.76 8.80 -16.05
N ARG A 61 2.32 8.31 -17.15
CA ARG A 61 3.02 9.15 -18.11
C ARG A 61 2.07 10.24 -18.55
N ARG A 62 2.52 11.49 -18.44
CA ARG A 62 1.80 12.69 -18.86
C ARG A 62 1.41 12.50 -20.33
N GLN A 63 0.17 12.09 -20.56
CA GLN A 63 -0.40 12.01 -21.91
C GLN A 63 -0.48 13.47 -22.35
N VAL A 64 0.44 13.88 -23.24
CA VAL A 64 0.27 15.14 -23.96
C VAL A 64 -1.08 15.02 -24.63
N THR A 65 -2.02 15.89 -24.27
CA THR A 65 -3.33 15.97 -24.91
C THR A 65 -3.09 16.24 -26.37
N ALA A 66 -3.04 15.16 -27.15
CA ALA A 66 -2.89 15.24 -28.57
C ALA A 66 -4.16 15.92 -29.09
N ARG A 67 -3.98 17.12 -29.66
CA ARG A 67 -5.07 18.03 -30.02
C ARG A 67 -5.77 17.59 -31.31
N TYR A 68 -6.08 16.30 -31.40
CA TYR A 68 -6.79 15.71 -32.53
C TYR A 68 -8.10 15.08 -32.04
N ARG A 69 -9.14 15.24 -32.87
CA ARG A 69 -10.44 14.60 -32.64
C ARG A 69 -10.42 13.27 -33.39
N PHE A 70 -10.61 12.17 -32.67
CA PHE A 70 -10.88 10.89 -33.31
C PHE A 70 -12.24 10.95 -34.01
N ALA A 71 -12.37 10.26 -35.15
CA ALA A 71 -13.66 10.09 -35.80
C ALA A 71 -14.55 9.19 -34.92
N GLU A 72 -15.78 9.61 -34.66
CA GLU A 72 -16.75 8.82 -33.93
C GLU A 72 -17.21 7.66 -34.81
N ALA A 73 -16.83 6.44 -34.44
CA ALA A 73 -17.33 5.22 -35.07
C ALA A 73 -18.39 4.59 -34.16
N PRO A 74 -19.57 4.19 -34.68
CA PRO A 74 -20.57 3.51 -33.89
C PRO A 74 -20.05 2.14 -33.46
N VAL A 75 -19.76 1.96 -32.17
CA VAL A 75 -19.41 0.66 -31.59
C VAL A 75 -20.71 -0.08 -31.25
N ARG A 76 -21.08 -1.05 -32.09
CA ARG A 76 -22.16 -2.00 -31.77
C ARG A 76 -21.59 -3.03 -30.80
N ILE A 77 -21.90 -2.87 -29.52
CA ILE A 77 -21.78 -3.95 -28.55
C ILE A 77 -23.04 -4.78 -28.76
N GLY A 78 -22.86 -6.04 -29.17
CA GLY A 78 -23.95 -6.95 -29.51
C GLY A 78 -24.97 -7.13 -28.39
#